data_AF-A0A927T285-F1
#
_entry.id   AF-A0A927T285-F1
#
_cell.length_a   1.000
_cell.length_b   1.000
_cell.length_c   1.000
_cell.angle_alpha   90.00
_cell.angle_beta   90.00
_cell.angle_gamma   90.00
#
_symmetry.space_group_name_H-M   'P 1'
#
loop_
_entity.id
_entity.type
_entity.pdbx_description
1 polymer ?
#
loop_
_entity_poly.entity_id
_entity_poly.type
_entity_poly.pdbx_seq_one_letter_code
_entity_poly.pdbx_strand_id
1 'polypeptide(L)'
;MGTYEIPRNVKGEGRILFIFSVKSLLWTAATGAVGLLFFFIFSILNLNVVGIVIALVFAAIGYVIGSFKVPEISSWEFTRKTGGENIDDVIKRAINFRRKGRRIYVYTKEEKE
;
A
#
# COMPACT_ATOMS: atom_id res chain seq x y z
N MET A 1 31.40 15.59 -20.27
CA MET A 1 30.25 14.66 -20.41
C MET A 1 29.03 15.38 -19.86
N GLY A 2 28.04 15.67 -20.70
CA GLY A 2 26.83 16.37 -20.26
C GLY A 2 25.99 15.45 -19.38
N THR A 3 25.57 15.92 -18.22
CA THR A 3 24.59 15.24 -17.37
C THR A 3 23.24 15.25 -18.08
N TYR A 4 22.82 14.10 -18.60
CA TYR A 4 21.47 13.92 -19.11
C TYR A 4 20.54 13.71 -17.91
N GLU A 5 19.54 14.57 -17.76
CA GLU A 5 18.50 14.38 -16.76
C GLU A 5 17.67 13.15 -17.13
N ILE A 6 17.62 12.16 -16.24
CA ILE A 6 16.72 11.01 -16.39
C ILE A 6 15.30 11.57 -16.33
N PRO A 7 14.45 11.37 -17.36
CA PRO A 7 13.12 11.94 -17.38
C PRO A 7 12.33 11.45 -16.16
N ARG A 8 11.79 12.40 -15.39
CA ARG A 8 10.90 12.08 -14.27
C ARG A 8 9.70 11.31 -14.80
N ASN A 9 9.32 10.23 -14.12
CA ASN A 9 8.15 9.47 -14.48
C ASN A 9 6.87 10.31 -14.24
N VAL A 10 6.39 10.99 -15.29
CA VAL A 10 5.19 11.87 -15.28
C VAL A 10 3.86 11.10 -15.33
N LYS A 11 3.89 9.78 -15.17
CA LYS A 11 2.71 8.91 -15.32
C LYS A 11 1.71 9.14 -14.20
N GLY A 12 0.74 10.04 -14.44
CA GLY A 12 -0.35 10.36 -13.52
C GLY A 12 -0.58 11.86 -13.28
N GLU A 13 0.32 12.73 -13.74
CA GLU A 13 0.34 14.16 -13.38
C GLU A 13 -0.81 15.00 -13.96
N GLY A 14 -1.54 14.51 -14.98
CA GLY A 14 -2.65 15.23 -15.62
C GLY A 14 -4.06 14.85 -15.14
N ARG A 15 -4.22 13.95 -14.16
CA ARG A 15 -5.55 13.50 -13.70
C ARG A 15 -5.85 14.02 -12.30
N ILE A 16 -6.79 14.96 -12.24
CA ILE A 16 -7.31 15.63 -11.03
C ILE A 16 -7.86 14.62 -10.00
N LEU A 17 -8.16 13.38 -10.43
CA LEU A 17 -8.67 12.28 -9.61
C LEU A 17 -7.60 11.22 -9.24
N PHE A 18 -6.31 11.55 -9.23
CA PHE A 18 -5.25 10.59 -8.82
C PHE A 18 -5.24 10.23 -7.32
N ILE A 19 -6.12 10.85 -6.52
CA ILE A 19 -6.30 10.52 -5.10
C ILE A 19 -6.68 9.04 -4.93
N PHE A 20 -7.44 8.47 -5.87
CA PHE A 20 -7.75 7.03 -5.90
C PHE A 20 -7.08 6.35 -7.09
N SER A 21 -5.87 5.83 -6.87
CA SER A 21 -5.26 4.89 -7.81
C SER A 21 -6.07 3.60 -7.84
N VAL A 22 -6.14 2.91 -8.99
CA VAL A 22 -6.82 1.59 -9.10
C VAL A 22 -6.30 0.61 -8.05
N LYS A 23 -5.00 0.71 -7.70
CA LYS A 23 -4.39 -0.10 -6.64
C LYS A 23 -4.99 0.20 -5.25
N SER A 24 -5.12 1.48 -4.90
CA SER A 24 -5.69 1.86 -3.61
C SER A 24 -7.18 1.59 -3.52
N LEU A 25 -7.90 1.69 -4.64
CA LEU A 25 -9.30 1.29 -4.71
C LEU A 25 -9.50 -0.21 -4.44
N LEU A 26 -8.64 -1.07 -5.00
CA LEU A 26 -8.69 -2.52 -4.75
C LEU A 26 -8.41 -2.86 -3.29
N TRP A 27 -7.41 -2.23 -2.67
CA TRP A 27 -7.12 -2.44 -1.25
C TRP A 27 -8.24 -1.94 -0.34
N THR A 28 -8.80 -0.77 -0.63
CA THR A 28 -9.94 -0.21 0.09
C THR A 28 -11.17 -1.11 -0.03
N ALA A 29 -11.43 -1.67 -1.22
CA ALA A 29 -12.54 -2.61 -1.42
C ALA A 29 -12.31 -3.93 -0.66
N ALA A 30 -11.08 -4.46 -0.68
CA ALA A 30 -10.73 -5.69 0.03
C ALA A 30 -10.87 -5.53 1.56
N THR A 31 -10.30 -4.46 2.14
CA THR A 31 -10.43 -4.20 3.59
C THR A 31 -11.83 -3.74 3.97
N GLY A 32 -12.52 -3.00 3.11
CA GLY A 32 -13.91 -2.59 3.29
C GLY A 32 -14.87 -3.77 3.36
N ALA A 33 -14.67 -4.79 2.52
CA ALA A 33 -15.44 -6.03 2.60
C ALA A 33 -15.23 -6.76 3.93
N VAL A 34 -14.00 -6.77 4.46
CA VAL A 34 -13.71 -7.31 5.80
C VAL A 34 -14.36 -6.45 6.90
N GLY A 35 -14.32 -5.12 6.78
CA GLY A 35 -14.99 -4.21 7.71
C GLY A 35 -16.52 -4.40 7.74
N LEU A 36 -17.12 -4.72 6.59
CA LEU A 36 -18.54 -5.06 6.48
C LEU A 36 -18.90 -6.37 7.20
N LEU A 37 -18.03 -7.38 7.17
CA LEU A 37 -18.23 -8.61 7.97
C LEU A 37 -18.28 -8.28 9.47
N PHE A 38 -17.40 -7.40 9.95
CA PHE A 38 -17.46 -6.93 11.34
C PHE A 38 -18.73 -6.15 11.64
N PHE A 39 -19.19 -5.29 10.71
CA PHE A 39 -20.46 -4.59 10.85
C PHE A 39 -21.64 -5.55 11.04
N PHE A 40 -21.74 -6.62 10.24
CA PHE A 40 -22.79 -7.63 10.41
C PHE A 40 -22.78 -8.27 11.81
N ILE A 41 -21.59 -8.58 12.35
CA ILE A 41 -21.45 -9.15 13.70
C ILE A 41 -21.94 -8.17 14.77
N PHE A 42 -21.55 -6.89 14.69
CA PHE A 42 -22.00 -5.87 15.64
C PHE A 42 -23.48 -5.49 15.49
N SER A 43 -24.04 -5.69 14.30
CA SER A 43 -25.46 -5.44 14.04
C SER A 43 -26.37 -6.43 14.77
N ILE A 44 -25.94 -7.70 14.92
CA ILE A 44 -26.65 -8.69 15.73
C ILE A 44 -26.74 -8.25 17.20
N LEU A 45 -25.76 -7.50 17.69
CA LEU A 45 -25.68 -6.98 19.06
C LEU A 45 -26.36 -5.61 19.24
N ASN A 46 -27.11 -5.11 18.23
CA ASN A 46 -27.71 -3.77 18.19
C ASN A 46 -26.72 -2.59 18.30
N LEU A 47 -25.42 -2.83 18.07
CA LEU A 47 -24.37 -1.80 18.12
C LEU A 47 -24.06 -1.24 16.72
N ASN A 48 -25.10 -0.84 15.99
CA ASN A 48 -24.99 -0.42 14.58
C ASN A 48 -24.02 0.77 14.39
N VAL A 49 -24.04 1.76 15.29
CA VAL A 49 -23.14 2.92 15.21
C VAL A 49 -21.68 2.50 15.34
N VAL A 50 -21.36 1.61 16.27
CA VAL A 50 -20.00 1.11 16.49
C VAL A 50 -19.52 0.31 15.27
N GLY A 51 -20.39 -0.52 14.70
CA GLY A 51 -20.07 -1.27 13.48
C GLY A 51 -19.73 -0.36 12.29
N ILE A 52 -20.48 0.74 12.10
CA ILE A 52 -20.22 1.71 11.02
C ILE A 52 -18.86 2.40 11.21
N VAL A 53 -18.56 2.82 12.45
CA VAL A 53 -17.27 3.45 12.78
C VAL A 53 -16.12 2.49 12.47
N ILE A 54 -16.24 1.22 12.86
CA ILE A 54 -15.24 0.20 12.58
C ILE A 54 -15.07 -0.02 11.07
N ALA A 55 -16.17 -0.12 10.32
CA ALA A 55 -16.11 -0.29 8.87
C ALA A 55 -15.41 0.90 8.17
N LEU A 56 -15.68 2.13 8.61
CA LEU A 56 -14.99 3.33 8.12
C LEU A 56 -13.49 3.31 8.43
N VAL A 57 -13.10 2.89 9.63
CA VAL A 57 -11.68 2.76 10.01
C VAL A 57 -10.97 1.73 9.13
N PHE A 58 -11.57 0.56 8.89
CA PHE A 58 -10.97 -0.46 8.00
C PHE A 58 -10.86 0.01 6.55
N ALA A 59 -11.85 0.75 6.04
CA ALA A 59 -11.77 1.35 4.72
C ALA A 59 -10.65 2.40 4.63
N ALA A 60 -10.53 3.28 5.63
CA ALA A 60 -9.48 4.28 5.70
C ALA A 60 -8.07 3.65 5.76
N ILE A 61 -7.90 2.58 6.56
CA ILE A 61 -6.61 1.86 6.64
C ILE A 61 -6.25 1.23 5.29
N GLY A 62 -7.20 0.58 4.61
CA GLY A 62 -6.94 0.00 3.28
C GLY A 62 -6.56 1.05 2.24
N TYR A 63 -7.21 2.21 2.29
CA TYR A 63 -6.86 3.35 1.45
C TYR A 63 -5.44 3.86 1.75
N VAL A 64 -5.07 3.96 3.02
CA VAL A 64 -3.73 4.42 3.43
C VAL A 64 -2.64 3.46 2.92
N ILE A 65 -2.85 2.15 3.06
CA ILE A 65 -1.91 1.12 2.59
C ILE A 65 -1.68 1.21 1.07
N GLY A 66 -2.76 1.37 0.30
CA GLY A 66 -2.66 1.39 -1.16
C GLY A 66 -2.21 2.74 -1.75
N SER A 67 -2.37 3.85 -1.01
CA SER A 67 -2.08 5.21 -1.51
C SER A 67 -0.76 5.78 -0.98
N PHE A 68 -0.39 5.51 0.27
CA PHE A 68 0.81 6.10 0.86
C PHE A 68 2.07 5.27 0.56
N LYS A 69 3.18 5.98 0.40
CA LYS A 69 4.52 5.41 0.37
C LYS A 69 5.02 5.25 1.80
N VAL A 70 5.96 4.32 2.00
CA VAL A 70 6.59 4.16 3.32
C VAL A 70 7.28 5.47 3.70
N PRO A 71 6.87 6.13 4.80
CA PRO A 71 7.52 7.34 5.26
C PRO A 71 8.92 6.99 5.78
N GLU A 72 9.91 7.77 5.37
CA GLU A 72 11.27 7.62 5.88
C GLU A 72 11.35 8.20 7.29
N ILE A 73 11.19 7.34 8.30
CA ILE A 73 11.30 7.72 9.72
C ILE A 73 12.72 7.34 10.18
N SER A 74 13.49 8.31 10.66
CA SER A 74 14.91 8.14 11.03
C SER A 74 15.13 7.18 12.20
N SER A 75 14.12 6.98 13.05
CA SER A 75 14.18 6.06 14.20
C SER A 75 14.00 4.58 13.85
N TRP A 76 13.46 4.23 12.69
CA TRP A 76 13.30 2.82 12.28
C TRP A 76 14.18 2.48 11.07
N GLU A 77 15.15 1.59 11.26
CA GLU A 77 16.06 1.16 10.19
C GLU A 77 15.34 0.53 8.98
N PHE A 78 14.21 -0.13 9.23
CA PHE A 78 13.39 -0.76 8.19
C PHE A 78 12.75 0.27 7.25
N THR A 79 12.16 1.33 7.82
CA THR A 79 11.54 2.43 7.06
C THR A 79 12.56 3.30 6.34
N ARG A 80 13.81 3.37 6.83
CA ARG A 80 14.92 4.03 6.13
C ARG A 80 15.36 3.26 4.88
N LYS A 81 15.49 1.94 4.98
CA LYS A 81 15.91 1.09 3.84
C LYS A 81 14.83 0.88 2.79
N THR A 82 13.55 1.10 3.13
CA THR A 82 12.40 0.95 2.23
C THR A 82 11.66 2.27 1.98
N GLY A 83 12.27 3.40 2.36
CA GLY A 83 11.70 4.74 2.21
C GLY A 83 11.46 5.07 0.74
N GLY A 84 10.28 5.62 0.43
CA GLY A 84 9.89 5.98 -0.93
C GLY A 84 9.36 4.83 -1.81
N GLU A 85 9.44 3.57 -1.36
CA GLU A 85 8.72 2.45 -1.98
C GLU A 85 7.23 2.45 -1.57
N ASN A 86 6.37 1.87 -2.41
CA ASN A 86 4.95 1.70 -2.06
C ASN A 86 4.82 0.63 -0.96
N ILE A 87 3.96 0.88 0.02
CA ILE A 87 3.73 -0.04 1.15
C ILE A 87 3.33 -1.45 0.65
N ASP A 88 2.48 -1.53 -0.37
CA ASP A 88 2.08 -2.77 -1.03
C ASP A 88 3.25 -3.65 -1.50
N ASP A 89 4.25 -3.03 -2.11
CA ASP A 89 5.38 -3.73 -2.70
C ASP A 89 6.30 -4.27 -1.58
N VAL A 90 6.44 -3.50 -0.50
CA VAL A 90 7.15 -3.91 0.72
C VAL A 90 6.42 -5.07 1.40
N ILE A 91 5.09 -5.01 1.53
CA ILE A 91 4.27 -6.09 2.10
C ILE A 91 4.40 -7.37 1.25
N LYS A 92 4.26 -7.27 -0.07
CA LYS A 92 4.41 -8.41 -0.99
C LYS A 92 5.80 -9.01 -0.92
N ARG A 93 6.84 -8.18 -0.86
CA ARG A 93 8.24 -8.62 -0.70
C ARG A 93 8.43 -9.35 0.62
N ALA A 94 7.88 -8.83 1.71
CA ALA A 94 7.93 -9.47 3.03
C ALA A 94 7.20 -10.82 3.06
N ILE A 95 6.01 -10.91 2.46
CA ILE A 95 5.25 -12.18 2.36
C ILE A 95 6.01 -13.20 1.52
N ASN A 96 6.51 -12.80 0.36
CA ASN A 96 7.28 -13.69 -0.52
C ASN A 96 8.59 -14.15 0.14
N PHE A 97 9.27 -13.27 0.89
CA PHE A 97 10.45 -13.61 1.65
C PHE A 97 10.17 -14.69 2.70
N ARG A 98 9.06 -14.55 3.45
CA ARG A 98 8.63 -15.57 4.41
C ARG A 98 8.24 -16.88 3.73
N ARG A 99 7.51 -16.82 2.62
CA ARG A 99 7.00 -18.02 1.91
C ARG A 99 8.08 -18.78 1.14
N LYS A 100 9.12 -18.10 0.63
CA LYS A 100 10.24 -18.72 -0.13
C LYS A 100 11.46 -19.07 0.73
N GLY A 101 11.31 -19.17 2.05
CA GLY A 101 12.39 -19.61 2.93
C GLY A 101 13.53 -18.59 3.09
N ARG A 102 13.19 -17.29 3.24
CA ARG A 102 14.13 -16.17 3.45
C ARG A 102 15.05 -15.87 2.27
N ARG A 103 14.61 -16.14 1.03
CA ARG A 103 15.33 -15.76 -0.19
C ARG A 103 14.59 -14.65 -0.93
N ILE A 104 15.31 -13.61 -1.35
CA ILE A 104 14.81 -12.54 -2.22
C ILE A 104 15.45 -12.75 -3.60
N TYR A 105 14.63 -13.02 -4.61
CA TYR A 105 15.10 -13.05 -5.99
C TYR A 105 15.02 -11.63 -6.54
N VAL A 106 16.19 -10.98 -6.65
CA VAL A 106 16.33 -9.72 -7.36
C VAL A 106 16.75 -10.09 -8.78
N TYR A 107 15.95 -9.74 -9.78
CA TYR A 107 16.44 -9.77 -11.15
C TYR A 107 17.51 -8.69 -11.25
N THR A 108 18.79 -9.10 -11.38
CA THR A 108 19.81 -8.19 -11.90
C THR A 108 19.26 -7.66 -13.21
N LYS A 109 19.00 -6.35 -13.30
CA LYS A 109 18.86 -5.73 -14.60
C LYS A 109 20.18 -6.00 -15.30
N GLU A 110 20.16 -6.83 -16.34
CA GLU A 110 21.27 -6.86 -17.29
C GLU A 110 21.45 -5.40 -17.73
N GLU A 111 22.59 -4.81 -17.36
CA GLU A 111 23.12 -3.64 -18.05
C GLU A 111 23.21 -4.06 -19.51
N LYS A 112 22.21 -3.65 -20.30
CA LYS A 112 22.38 -3.61 -21.74
C LYS A 112 23.35 -2.47 -22.00
N GLU A 113 24.61 -2.86 -22.23
CA GLU A 113 25.64 -2.04 -22.89
C GLU A 113 25.09 -1.36 -24.15
#